data_AF-A0A060C635-F1
#
_entry.id   AF-A0A060C635-F1
#
_cell.length_a   1.000
_cell.length_b   1.000
_cell.length_c   1.000
_cell.angle_alpha   90.00
_cell.angle_beta   90.00
_cell.angle_gamma   90.00
#
_symmetry.space_group_name_H-M   'P 1'
#
loop_
_entity.id
_entity.type
_entity.pdbx_description
1 polymer ?
#
loop_
_entity_poly.entity_id
_entity_poly.type
_entity_poly.pdbx_seq_one_letter_code
_entity_poly.pdbx_strand_id
1 'polypeptide(L)'
;QAPGGGAASGADGLANATAAPTTLDGHEAYGVYIAAGDGYRDDSTSGIATGDNPESEYAVLDGTHYNGGCCFDYGNAETNNDDDGNGTMEAIYFGNIKVWGYGTGNGPWIMADMENGLYSGVNAGYNANDPTTSYRYTTAMIEGGANQWAILGGNAQSGGLTTDYSGARPNVSGYNPIEEAGRD
;
A
#
# COMPACT_ATOMS: atom_id res chain seq x y z
N GLN A 1 3.46 -16.57 -5.37
CA GLN A 1 3.57 -16.94 -3.95
C GLN A 1 4.78 -16.19 -3.45
N ALA A 2 4.63 -15.35 -2.44
CA ALA A 2 5.78 -14.66 -1.87
C ALA A 2 6.74 -15.68 -1.21
N PRO A 3 8.05 -15.52 -1.39
CA PRO A 3 9.05 -16.32 -0.69
C PRO A 3 9.13 -15.92 0.80
N GLY A 4 9.92 -16.66 1.58
CA GLY A 4 10.25 -16.22 2.93
C GLY A 4 11.25 -15.04 2.91
N GLY A 5 11.17 -14.18 3.91
CA GLY A 5 12.02 -13.01 4.10
C GLY A 5 12.37 -12.75 5.57
N GLY A 6 12.90 -11.57 5.86
CA GLY A 6 13.32 -11.17 7.21
C GLY A 6 12.19 -11.15 8.23
N ALA A 7 10.98 -10.75 7.82
CA ALA A 7 9.80 -10.71 8.69
C ALA A 7 9.17 -12.10 8.94
N ALA A 8 9.25 -13.01 7.96
CA ALA A 8 8.69 -14.36 8.04
C ALA A 8 9.52 -15.34 7.21
N SER A 9 10.07 -16.38 7.84
CA SER A 9 11.03 -17.28 7.18
C SER A 9 10.43 -18.31 6.21
N GLY A 10 9.10 -18.38 6.11
CA GLY A 10 8.39 -19.36 5.27
C GLY A 10 7.68 -18.68 4.11
N ALA A 11 7.48 -19.40 3.01
CA ALA A 11 6.66 -18.90 1.91
C ALA A 11 5.22 -18.70 2.37
N ASP A 12 4.59 -17.63 1.86
CA ASP A 12 3.22 -17.29 2.20
C ASP A 12 2.21 -18.27 1.62
N GLY A 13 0.99 -18.25 2.15
CA GLY A 13 -0.16 -18.93 1.58
C GLY A 13 -0.56 -18.39 0.20
N LEU A 14 -1.34 -19.21 -0.53
CA LEU A 14 -2.00 -18.79 -1.76
C LEU A 14 -3.48 -18.56 -1.47
N ALA A 15 -4.00 -17.45 -1.97
CA ALA A 15 -5.40 -17.08 -1.80
C ALA A 15 -6.35 -18.14 -2.38
N ASN A 16 -7.50 -18.31 -1.71
CA ASN A 16 -8.58 -19.13 -2.23
C ASN A 16 -9.26 -18.42 -3.42
N ALA A 17 -9.19 -19.05 -4.60
CA ALA A 17 -9.70 -18.50 -5.86
C ALA A 17 -11.20 -18.17 -5.88
N THR A 18 -11.98 -18.68 -4.93
CA THR A 18 -13.45 -18.48 -4.86
C THR A 18 -13.91 -17.60 -3.71
N ALA A 19 -12.98 -17.11 -2.87
CA ALA A 19 -13.31 -16.42 -1.63
C ALA A 19 -13.68 -14.94 -1.79
N ALA A 20 -13.47 -14.33 -2.97
CA ALA A 20 -13.90 -12.98 -3.28
C ALA A 20 -14.73 -12.92 -4.59
N PRO A 21 -15.93 -13.52 -4.64
CA PRO A 21 -16.79 -13.44 -5.81
C PRO A 21 -17.28 -11.99 -6.01
N THR A 22 -17.34 -11.54 -7.26
CA THR A 22 -17.84 -10.20 -7.63
C THR A 22 -18.48 -10.23 -9.02
N THR A 23 -19.05 -9.11 -9.44
CA THR A 23 -19.50 -8.91 -10.82
C THR A 23 -18.91 -7.65 -11.41
N LEU A 24 -18.40 -7.74 -12.64
CA LEU A 24 -17.95 -6.59 -13.44
C LEU A 24 -18.85 -6.48 -14.67
N ASP A 25 -19.57 -5.36 -14.80
CA ASP A 25 -20.55 -5.12 -15.87
C ASP A 25 -21.56 -6.27 -16.06
N GLY A 26 -21.97 -6.89 -14.94
CA GLY A 26 -22.91 -8.01 -14.93
C GLY A 26 -22.29 -9.39 -15.22
N HIS A 27 -20.99 -9.47 -15.48
CA HIS A 27 -20.25 -10.71 -15.64
C HIS A 27 -19.61 -11.17 -14.32
N GLU A 28 -19.73 -12.46 -14.01
CA GLU A 28 -19.07 -13.05 -12.84
C GLU A 28 -17.54 -12.95 -12.97
N ALA A 29 -16.91 -12.54 -11.88
CA ALA A 29 -15.47 -12.47 -11.73
C ALA A 29 -15.08 -12.82 -10.28
N TYR A 30 -13.79 -13.05 -10.05
CA TYR A 30 -13.25 -13.35 -8.73
C TYR A 30 -12.07 -12.41 -8.47
N GLY A 31 -12.13 -11.70 -7.34
CA GLY A 31 -10.99 -10.99 -6.79
C GLY A 31 -10.04 -11.93 -6.04
N VAL A 32 -8.98 -11.36 -5.49
CA VAL A 32 -8.02 -12.09 -4.64
C VAL A 32 -8.34 -11.79 -3.18
N TYR A 33 -8.90 -12.76 -2.46
CA TYR A 33 -9.08 -12.65 -1.01
C TYR A 33 -7.77 -13.04 -0.31
N ILE A 34 -7.04 -12.07 0.21
CA ILE A 34 -5.79 -12.29 0.95
C ILE A 34 -6.13 -12.52 2.43
N ALA A 35 -6.04 -13.76 2.91
CA ALA A 35 -6.13 -14.03 4.34
C ALA A 35 -4.80 -13.70 5.04
N ALA A 36 -4.80 -13.59 6.36
CA ALA A 36 -3.56 -13.40 7.11
C ALA A 36 -2.57 -14.54 6.82
N GLY A 37 -1.39 -14.17 6.32
CA GLY A 37 -0.34 -15.10 5.89
C GLY A 37 -0.40 -15.52 4.42
N ASP A 38 -1.35 -15.02 3.61
CA ASP A 38 -1.30 -15.12 2.15
C ASP A 38 -0.50 -13.95 1.56
N GLY A 39 0.22 -14.18 0.46
CA GLY A 39 1.07 -13.16 -0.13
C GLY A 39 1.60 -13.51 -1.52
N TYR A 40 1.82 -12.48 -2.33
CA TYR A 40 2.32 -12.55 -3.70
C TYR A 40 3.45 -11.53 -3.84
N ARG A 41 4.47 -11.88 -4.62
CA ARG A 41 5.65 -11.05 -4.87
C ARG A 41 6.35 -11.53 -6.13
N ASP A 42 6.99 -10.62 -6.83
CA ASP A 42 7.91 -10.84 -7.93
C ASP A 42 9.24 -10.10 -7.68
N ASP A 43 10.24 -10.83 -7.18
CA ASP A 43 11.60 -10.31 -7.00
C ASP A 43 12.40 -10.27 -8.32
N SER A 44 11.75 -10.40 -9.49
CA SER A 44 12.39 -10.40 -10.81
C SER A 44 11.61 -9.57 -11.85
N THR A 45 11.07 -8.44 -11.41
CA THR A 45 10.46 -7.38 -12.23
C THR A 45 11.42 -6.70 -13.22
N SER A 46 10.84 -5.97 -14.17
CA SER A 46 11.52 -5.06 -15.10
C SER A 46 10.65 -3.84 -15.37
N GLY A 47 11.26 -2.65 -15.38
CA GLY A 47 10.56 -1.39 -15.70
C GLY A 47 9.85 -0.72 -14.53
N ILE A 48 10.00 -1.24 -13.32
CA ILE A 48 9.58 -0.58 -12.07
C ILE A 48 10.61 0.50 -11.70
N ALA A 49 10.16 1.58 -11.04
CA ALA A 49 11.03 2.66 -10.62
C ALA A 49 12.06 2.18 -9.58
N THR A 50 13.21 2.84 -9.57
CA THR A 50 14.29 2.59 -8.61
C THR A 50 14.95 3.91 -8.24
N GLY A 51 15.53 3.99 -7.04
CA GLY A 51 16.08 5.24 -6.51
C GLY A 51 14.97 6.26 -6.24
N ASP A 52 15.16 7.51 -6.68
CA ASP A 52 14.19 8.61 -6.53
C ASP A 52 13.43 8.89 -7.84
N ASN A 53 13.27 7.86 -8.67
CA ASN A 53 12.53 7.98 -9.93
C ASN A 53 11.02 8.02 -9.64
N PRO A 54 10.25 8.83 -10.38
CA PRO A 54 8.81 8.93 -10.11
C PRO A 54 8.07 7.65 -10.53
N GLU A 55 7.10 7.26 -9.71
CA GLU A 55 6.15 6.19 -9.98
C GLU A 55 4.74 6.52 -9.50
N SER A 56 3.79 5.69 -9.91
CA SER A 56 2.41 5.81 -9.47
C SER A 56 1.74 4.46 -9.60
N GLU A 57 0.92 4.14 -8.62
CA GLU A 57 0.27 2.85 -8.51
C GLU A 57 -1.15 3.01 -7.98
N TYR A 58 -2.01 2.05 -8.32
CA TYR A 58 -3.36 2.03 -7.79
C TYR A 58 -3.88 0.61 -7.61
N ALA A 59 -4.73 0.43 -6.62
CA ALA A 59 -5.44 -0.81 -6.36
C ALA A 59 -6.94 -0.56 -6.17
N VAL A 60 -7.77 -1.54 -6.54
CA VAL A 60 -9.18 -1.59 -6.16
C VAL A 60 -9.36 -2.65 -5.09
N LEU A 61 -9.61 -2.20 -3.86
CA LEU A 61 -9.62 -3.00 -2.65
C LEU A 61 -11.04 -3.14 -2.08
N ASP A 62 -11.27 -4.17 -1.27
CA ASP A 62 -12.46 -4.24 -0.44
C ASP A 62 -12.25 -3.41 0.83
N GLY A 63 -12.85 -2.22 0.88
CA GLY A 63 -12.71 -1.30 2.02
C GLY A 63 -13.30 -1.81 3.34
N THR A 64 -13.92 -2.98 3.33
CA THR A 64 -14.46 -3.65 4.51
C THR A 64 -13.65 -4.88 4.93
N HIS A 65 -12.62 -5.25 4.17
CA HIS A 65 -11.73 -6.38 4.47
C HIS A 65 -10.32 -5.87 4.78
N TYR A 66 -10.01 -5.76 6.06
CA TYR A 66 -8.73 -5.28 6.57
C TYR A 66 -8.53 -5.73 8.02
N ASN A 67 -7.33 -5.53 8.55
CA ASN A 67 -7.05 -5.67 9.97
C ASN A 67 -5.97 -4.65 10.42
N GLY A 68 -5.51 -4.76 11.67
CA GLY A 68 -4.49 -3.91 12.26
C GLY A 68 -3.10 -4.55 12.33
N GLY A 69 -2.86 -5.63 11.58
CA GLY A 69 -1.57 -6.27 11.42
C GLY A 69 -0.76 -5.64 10.29
N CYS A 70 0.55 -5.84 10.33
CA CYS A 70 1.45 -5.43 9.24
C CYS A 70 1.73 -6.63 8.31
N CYS A 71 1.71 -6.45 7.00
CA CYS A 71 1.13 -5.31 6.29
C CYS A 71 0.34 -5.80 5.07
N PHE A 72 -0.67 -5.02 4.66
CA PHE A 72 -1.44 -5.31 3.45
C PHE A 72 -1.04 -4.25 2.44
N ASP A 73 -0.04 -4.60 1.65
CA ASP A 73 0.62 -3.69 0.73
C ASP A 73 0.47 -4.14 -0.71
N TYR A 74 0.52 -3.18 -1.63
CA TYR A 74 0.66 -3.40 -3.06
C TYR A 74 1.55 -2.30 -3.62
N GLY A 75 2.73 -2.66 -4.13
CA GLY A 75 3.64 -1.68 -4.72
C GLY A 75 5.12 -2.00 -4.61
N ASN A 76 5.93 -0.95 -4.70
CA ASN A 76 7.38 -1.05 -4.80
C ASN A 76 8.02 -1.53 -3.49
N ALA A 77 8.84 -2.59 -3.57
CA ALA A 77 9.53 -3.17 -2.42
C ALA A 77 10.96 -3.63 -2.70
N GLU A 78 11.66 -4.08 -1.64
CA GLU A 78 13.05 -4.55 -1.66
C GLU A 78 13.28 -5.76 -2.57
N THR A 79 14.54 -6.01 -2.93
CA THR A 79 14.90 -7.11 -3.84
C THR A 79 15.27 -8.42 -3.14
N ASN A 80 15.44 -8.39 -1.83
CA ASN A 80 16.00 -9.47 -1.02
C ASN A 80 15.00 -10.04 0.01
N ASN A 81 13.79 -9.48 0.10
CA ASN A 81 12.78 -9.79 1.12
C ASN A 81 13.21 -9.45 2.56
N ASP A 82 14.16 -8.54 2.71
CA ASP A 82 14.62 -8.01 3.98
C ASP A 82 14.34 -6.50 4.03
N ASP A 83 14.28 -5.96 5.25
CA ASP A 83 14.22 -4.52 5.51
C ASP A 83 15.59 -3.90 5.24
N ASP A 84 15.69 -3.16 4.13
CA ASP A 84 16.92 -2.48 3.68
C ASP A 84 17.01 -1.02 4.20
N GLY A 85 16.02 -0.58 4.98
CA GLY A 85 15.96 0.68 5.71
C GLY A 85 15.01 1.74 5.13
N ASN A 86 14.87 2.86 5.83
CA ASN A 86 13.96 3.95 5.41
C ASN A 86 14.09 4.32 3.93
N GLY A 87 12.95 4.33 3.23
CA GLY A 87 12.85 4.78 1.85
C GLY A 87 13.19 3.72 0.80
N THR A 88 13.25 2.43 1.15
CA THR A 88 13.49 1.37 0.16
C THR A 88 12.22 0.79 -0.46
N MET A 89 11.06 1.14 0.10
CA MET A 89 9.72 0.84 -0.44
C MET A 89 8.97 2.10 -0.87
N GLU A 90 8.01 1.94 -1.77
CA GLU A 90 6.90 2.86 -2.00
C GLU A 90 5.67 2.03 -2.42
N ALA A 91 4.83 1.68 -1.44
CA ALA A 91 3.68 0.79 -1.64
C ALA A 91 2.39 1.35 -1.04
N ILE A 92 1.24 1.06 -1.64
CA ILE A 92 -0.09 1.32 -1.06
C ILE A 92 -0.26 0.40 0.16
N TYR A 93 -0.41 0.96 1.35
CA TYR A 93 -0.94 0.27 2.52
C TYR A 93 -2.45 0.51 2.66
N PHE A 94 -3.21 -0.54 3.00
CA PHE A 94 -4.61 -0.40 3.38
C PHE A 94 -4.99 -1.18 4.65
N GLY A 95 -5.36 -0.46 5.71
CA GLY A 95 -5.76 -1.08 6.97
C GLY A 95 -5.92 -0.08 8.11
N ASN A 96 -5.94 -0.56 9.35
CA ASN A 96 -6.18 0.29 10.52
C ASN A 96 -5.11 0.17 11.62
N ILE A 97 -3.90 -0.25 11.26
CA ILE A 97 -2.76 -0.25 12.19
C ILE A 97 -2.46 1.20 12.64
N LYS A 98 -1.96 1.35 13.87
CA LYS A 98 -1.53 2.65 14.45
C LYS A 98 -0.12 2.60 15.04
N VAL A 99 0.65 1.58 14.65
CA VAL A 99 2.06 1.41 15.09
C VAL A 99 2.92 2.53 14.52
N TRP A 100 2.68 2.90 13.26
CA TRP A 100 3.33 4.02 12.57
C TRP A 100 2.33 5.16 12.31
N GLY A 101 2.09 5.51 11.04
CA GLY A 101 1.10 6.49 10.63
C GLY A 101 -0.34 6.04 10.86
N TYR A 102 -1.23 7.02 11.00
CA TYR A 102 -2.68 6.82 10.96
C TYR A 102 -3.42 8.12 10.67
N GLY A 103 -4.63 8.01 10.14
CA GLY A 103 -5.50 9.14 9.87
C GLY A 103 -6.57 9.38 10.94
N THR A 104 -7.61 10.10 10.55
CA THR A 104 -8.79 10.37 11.38
C THR A 104 -9.72 9.17 11.51
N GLY A 105 -10.49 9.13 12.60
CA GLY A 105 -11.45 8.04 12.84
C GLY A 105 -10.79 6.74 13.30
N ASN A 106 -11.40 5.62 12.92
CA ASN A 106 -10.98 4.27 13.34
C ASN A 106 -10.41 3.43 12.20
N GLY A 107 -10.23 4.03 11.02
CA GLY A 107 -9.77 3.36 9.83
C GLY A 107 -10.86 2.53 9.15
N PRO A 108 -10.52 1.87 8.03
CA PRO A 108 -9.17 1.80 7.48
C PRO A 108 -8.75 3.11 6.79
N TRP A 109 -7.44 3.25 6.58
CA TRP A 109 -6.80 4.36 5.89
C TRP A 109 -6.06 3.85 4.67
N ILE A 110 -5.90 4.73 3.68
CA ILE A 110 -4.95 4.54 2.58
C ILE A 110 -3.68 5.27 3.02
N MET A 111 -2.57 4.54 3.14
CA MET A 111 -1.27 5.10 3.50
C MET A 111 -0.23 4.64 2.50
N ALA A 112 0.96 5.23 2.54
CA ALA A 112 2.13 4.68 1.85
C ALA A 112 3.00 3.93 2.86
N ASP A 113 3.37 2.69 2.56
CA ASP A 113 4.54 2.07 3.17
C ASP A 113 5.79 2.59 2.45
N MET A 114 6.71 3.17 3.22
CA MET A 114 8.00 3.64 2.71
C MET A 114 9.18 2.92 3.34
N GLU A 115 8.96 1.73 3.91
CA GLU A 115 9.85 0.98 4.80
C GLU A 115 10.08 1.69 6.15
N ASN A 116 10.04 0.91 7.22
CA ASN A 116 10.13 1.34 8.62
C ASN A 116 9.08 2.37 9.04
N GLY A 117 8.07 2.62 8.20
CA GLY A 117 7.05 3.63 8.43
C GLY A 117 5.93 3.58 7.40
N LEU A 118 4.71 3.44 7.92
CA LEU A 118 3.49 3.77 7.17
C LEU A 118 3.18 5.26 7.35
N TYR A 119 2.88 5.97 6.26
CA TYR A 119 2.64 7.40 6.27
C TYR A 119 1.26 7.75 5.73
N SER A 120 0.48 8.46 6.55
CA SER A 120 -0.81 9.09 6.21
C SER A 120 -0.67 10.57 5.80
N GLY A 121 0.57 11.03 5.60
CA GLY A 121 0.91 12.41 5.29
C GLY A 121 2.32 12.77 5.76
N VAL A 122 2.61 14.07 5.87
CA VAL A 122 3.98 14.57 6.10
C VAL A 122 4.57 14.18 7.46
N ASN A 123 3.73 14.01 8.50
CA ASN A 123 4.22 13.70 9.84
C ASN A 123 4.26 12.20 10.08
N ALA A 124 5.27 11.74 10.82
CA ALA A 124 5.18 10.45 11.48
C ALA A 124 3.98 10.41 12.45
N GLY A 125 3.25 9.31 12.47
CA GLY A 125 2.07 9.15 13.30
C GLY A 125 0.81 9.81 12.72
N TYR A 126 0.15 10.64 13.52
CA TYR A 126 -1.18 11.15 13.17
C TYR A 126 -1.14 12.27 12.12
N ASN A 127 -1.92 12.10 11.04
CA ASN A 127 -2.22 13.17 10.10
C ASN A 127 -3.75 13.38 10.01
N ALA A 128 -4.21 14.57 10.37
CA ALA A 128 -5.65 14.86 10.49
C ALA A 128 -6.40 14.95 9.15
N ASN A 129 -5.69 14.95 8.03
CA ASN A 129 -6.28 15.11 6.70
C ASN A 129 -6.48 13.79 5.97
N ASP A 130 -5.98 12.67 6.52
CA ASP A 130 -6.23 11.34 5.99
C ASP A 130 -7.55 10.78 6.58
N PRO A 131 -8.62 10.65 5.78
CA PRO A 131 -9.92 10.21 6.25
C PRO A 131 -10.00 8.68 6.35
N THR A 132 -10.92 8.19 7.18
CA THR A 132 -11.33 6.78 7.06
C THR A 132 -12.01 6.55 5.70
N THR A 133 -11.51 5.61 4.90
CA THR A 133 -12.04 5.27 3.57
C THR A 133 -12.42 3.79 3.52
N SER A 134 -13.72 3.48 3.50
CA SER A 134 -14.23 2.11 3.67
C SER A 134 -15.31 1.73 2.65
N TYR A 135 -15.16 2.16 1.39
CA TYR A 135 -16.08 1.74 0.33
C TYR A 135 -15.88 0.25 0.02
N ARG A 136 -16.97 -0.49 -0.23
CA ARG A 136 -16.87 -1.91 -0.61
C ARG A 136 -15.94 -2.13 -1.82
N TYR A 137 -15.86 -1.17 -2.73
CA TYR A 137 -14.80 -1.11 -3.73
C TYR A 137 -14.10 0.24 -3.61
N THR A 138 -12.97 0.24 -2.92
CA THR A 138 -12.15 1.43 -2.67
C THR A 138 -11.05 1.47 -3.71
N THR A 139 -10.94 2.56 -4.47
CA THR A 139 -9.72 2.86 -5.22
C THR A 139 -8.74 3.53 -4.27
N ALA A 140 -7.55 2.96 -4.15
CA ALA A 140 -6.41 3.51 -3.42
C ALA A 140 -5.28 3.77 -4.41
N MET A 141 -4.58 4.89 -4.26
CA MET A 141 -3.52 5.30 -5.17
C MET A 141 -2.44 6.08 -4.42
N ILE A 142 -1.19 5.73 -4.70
CA ILE A 142 0.01 6.46 -4.28
C ILE A 142 0.72 6.97 -5.54
N GLU A 143 1.18 8.21 -5.49
CA GLU A 143 2.03 8.81 -6.50
C GLU A 143 3.33 9.28 -5.83
N GLY A 144 4.47 8.89 -6.39
CA GLY A 144 5.81 9.17 -5.87
C GLY A 144 6.67 9.96 -6.85
N GLY A 145 7.62 10.71 -6.31
CA GLY A 145 8.59 11.50 -7.07
C GLY A 145 9.53 12.29 -6.18
N ALA A 146 10.46 13.01 -6.82
CA ALA A 146 11.54 13.72 -6.13
C ALA A 146 11.01 14.71 -5.09
N ASN A 147 11.16 14.35 -3.81
CA ASN A 147 10.65 15.06 -2.64
C ASN A 147 9.15 15.46 -2.74
N GLN A 148 8.34 14.68 -3.44
CA GLN A 148 6.92 14.96 -3.62
C GLN A 148 6.17 13.64 -3.75
N TRP A 149 5.07 13.47 -3.00
CA TRP A 149 4.20 12.31 -3.12
C TRP A 149 2.75 12.69 -2.83
N ALA A 150 1.82 11.77 -3.10
CA ALA A 150 0.40 11.96 -2.87
C ALA A 150 -0.32 10.67 -2.46
N ILE A 151 -1.42 10.86 -1.71
CA ILE A 151 -2.41 9.82 -1.40
C ILE A 151 -3.71 10.23 -2.05
N LEU A 152 -4.27 9.34 -2.88
CA LEU A 152 -5.57 9.52 -3.50
C LEU A 152 -6.50 8.34 -3.20
N GLY A 153 -7.76 8.65 -2.91
CA GLY A 153 -8.77 7.67 -2.52
C GLY A 153 -10.14 7.94 -3.13
N GLY A 154 -10.93 6.90 -3.35
CA GLY A 154 -12.30 7.07 -3.84
C GLY A 154 -13.14 5.79 -3.90
N ASN A 155 -14.42 5.95 -4.20
CA ASN A 155 -15.32 4.83 -4.46
C ASN A 155 -15.15 4.38 -5.93
N ALA A 156 -14.64 3.17 -6.15
CA ALA A 156 -14.39 2.64 -7.49
C ALA A 156 -15.68 2.46 -8.33
N GLN A 157 -16.86 2.45 -7.69
CA GLN A 157 -18.14 2.30 -8.41
C GLN A 157 -18.73 3.62 -8.90
N SER A 158 -18.31 4.77 -8.35
CA SER A 158 -18.91 6.06 -8.70
C SER A 158 -18.11 7.24 -8.15
N GLY A 159 -18.10 8.36 -8.87
CA GLY A 159 -17.45 9.59 -8.45
C GLY A 159 -16.05 9.73 -9.06
N GLY A 160 -15.17 10.41 -8.35
CA GLY A 160 -13.76 10.58 -8.73
C GLY A 160 -12.85 10.44 -7.51
N LEU A 161 -11.54 10.47 -7.74
CA LEU A 161 -10.55 10.45 -6.67
C LEU A 161 -10.54 11.77 -5.90
N THR A 162 -10.34 11.66 -4.60
CA THR A 162 -10.02 12.77 -3.70
C THR A 162 -8.55 12.67 -3.31
N THR A 163 -7.87 13.80 -3.23
CA THR A 163 -6.49 13.87 -2.75
C THR A 163 -6.51 14.09 -1.24
N ASP A 164 -6.12 13.06 -0.49
CA ASP A 164 -6.05 13.07 0.97
C ASP A 164 -4.71 13.65 1.46
N TYR A 165 -3.66 13.45 0.67
CA TYR A 165 -2.36 14.10 0.86
C TYR A 165 -1.72 14.45 -0.49
N SER A 166 -1.04 15.59 -0.57
CA SER A 166 -0.11 15.91 -1.65
C SER A 166 0.90 16.92 -1.12
N GLY A 167 2.17 16.52 -1.07
CA GLY A 167 3.24 17.36 -0.55
C GLY A 167 4.59 16.68 -0.46
N ALA A 168 5.47 17.25 0.35
CA ALA A 168 6.83 16.75 0.52
C ALA A 168 6.88 15.33 1.12
N ARG A 169 8.01 14.65 0.96
CA ARG A 169 8.28 13.37 1.66
C ARG A 169 8.18 13.55 3.19
N PRO A 170 7.96 12.46 3.97
CA PRO A 170 7.81 12.54 5.41
C PRO A 170 8.96 13.28 6.11
N ASN A 171 8.66 13.95 7.22
CA ASN A 171 9.63 14.74 8.00
C ASN A 171 10.55 13.88 8.89
N VAL A 172 10.95 12.72 8.40
CA VAL A 172 11.85 11.75 9.06
C VAL A 172 13.08 11.55 8.17
N SER A 173 14.25 11.31 8.78
CA SER A 173 15.48 11.06 8.03
C SER A 173 15.38 9.78 7.21
N GLY A 174 15.89 9.79 5.98
CA GLY A 174 15.95 8.60 5.10
C GLY A 174 14.88 8.52 4.02
N TYR A 175 13.89 9.42 4.00
CA TYR A 175 12.81 9.39 2.99
C TYR A 175 12.95 10.46 1.89
N ASN A 176 14.09 11.17 1.84
CA ASN A 176 14.38 12.15 0.79
C ASN A 176 15.91 12.30 0.57
N PRO A 177 16.44 11.88 -0.59
CA PRO A 177 15.72 11.14 -1.63
C PRO A 177 15.21 9.79 -1.09
N ILE A 178 14.19 9.23 -1.75
CA ILE A 178 13.83 7.83 -1.56
C ILE A 178 14.83 6.95 -2.35
N GLU A 179 15.01 5.70 -1.94
CA GLU A 179 15.93 4.73 -2.54
C GLU A 179 15.21 3.42 -2.91
N GLU A 180 14.09 3.54 -3.64
CA GLU A 180 13.26 2.41 -4.08
C GLU A 180 14.09 1.32 -4.79
N ALA A 181 13.79 0.06 -4.48
CA ALA A 181 14.54 -1.09 -4.99
C ALA A 181 13.95 -1.69 -6.28
N GLY A 182 12.66 -1.44 -6.57
CA GLY A 182 12.01 -1.72 -7.85
C GLY A 182 11.40 -3.12 -8.02
N ARG A 183 10.86 -3.74 -6.96
CA ARG A 183 10.08 -5.00 -7.01
C ARG A 183 8.61 -4.78 -6.69
N ASP A 184 7.73 -5.73 -7.03
CA ASP A 184 6.27 -5.70 -6.79
C ASP A 184 5.79 -7.09 -6.33
#